data_AF-A0AAV1L6I8-F1
#
_entry.id   AF-A0AAV1L6I8-F1
#
_cell.length_a   1.000
_cell.length_b   1.000
_cell.length_c   1.000
_cell.angle_alpha   90.00
_cell.angle_beta   90.00
_cell.angle_gamma   90.00
#
_symmetry.space_group_name_H-M   'P 1'
#
loop_
_entity.id
_entity.type
_entity.pdbx_description
1 polymer ?
#
loop_
_entity_poly.entity_id
_entity_poly.type
_entity_poly.pdbx_seq_one_letter_code
_entity_poly.pdbx_strand_id
1 'polypeptide(L)'
;MMACPSSKTSLVQANLHHSETASAQLPKWLEVQRTIALIQEPWVGACKIKGLNNLKGKLFYSSEHDKPRACIYTTIDICAQPLTDLCSRDMYAVAIQYTQARRLVVASVYMPEEDTPPPHDLGRLMNFCKRTGLEVVIGTDSNAHHPLWGMEKPNERGKL
;
A
#
# COMPACT_ATOMS: atom_id res chain seq x y z
N MET A 1 0.50 -34.41 0.57
CA MET A 1 -0.03 -33.26 -0.18
C MET A 1 -0.75 -32.38 0.84
N MET A 2 -0.05 -31.40 1.43
CA MET A 2 -0.64 -30.55 2.48
C MET A 2 -1.32 -29.36 1.80
N ALA A 3 -2.64 -29.27 1.96
CA ALA A 3 -3.35 -28.03 1.72
C ALA A 3 -2.73 -26.95 2.62
N CYS A 4 -2.31 -25.83 2.04
CA CYS A 4 -1.93 -24.66 2.81
C CYS A 4 -3.20 -24.21 3.54
N PRO A 5 -3.27 -24.25 4.89
CA PRO A 5 -4.47 -23.82 5.59
C PRO A 5 -4.74 -22.37 5.20
N SER A 6 -5.97 -22.04 4.82
CA SER A 6 -6.33 -20.65 4.49
C SER A 6 -6.28 -19.82 5.77
N SER A 7 -5.09 -19.35 6.12
CA SER A 7 -4.92 -18.43 7.22
C SER A 7 -5.55 -17.10 6.82
N LYS A 8 -6.54 -16.66 7.60
CA LYS A 8 -7.18 -15.36 7.43
C LYS A 8 -6.08 -14.30 7.38
N THR A 9 -6.08 -13.51 6.32
CA THR A 9 -5.11 -12.43 6.13
C THR A 9 -5.81 -11.11 6.39
N SER A 10 -5.27 -10.32 7.31
CA SER A 10 -5.75 -8.98 7.59
C SER A 10 -5.15 -7.99 6.60
N LEU A 11 -5.96 -7.06 6.11
CA LEU A 11 -5.49 -5.89 5.38
C LEU A 11 -5.69 -4.67 6.27
N VAL A 12 -4.62 -3.93 6.51
CA VAL A 12 -4.64 -2.66 7.26
C VAL A 12 -4.29 -1.55 6.30
N GLN A 13 -5.03 -0.45 6.33
CA GLN A 13 -4.66 0.79 5.64
C GLN A 13 -4.48 1.90 6.68
N ALA A 14 -3.42 2.70 6.55
CA ALA A 14 -3.20 3.86 7.41
C ALA A 14 -2.34 4.94 6.74
N ASN A 15 -2.78 6.20 6.79
CA ASN A 15 -1.90 7.35 6.63
C ASN A 15 -1.27 7.68 8.00
N LEU A 16 0.06 7.77 8.07
CA LEU A 16 0.80 8.05 9.31
C LEU A 16 1.18 9.53 9.48
N HIS A 17 0.91 10.39 8.50
CA HIS A 17 1.22 11.82 8.51
C HIS A 17 2.66 12.13 8.97
N HIS A 18 3.62 11.31 8.50
CA HIS A 18 5.04 11.38 8.86
C HIS A 18 5.34 11.26 10.36
N SER A 19 4.37 10.81 11.17
CA SER A 19 4.46 10.80 12.63
C SER A 19 5.32 9.65 13.15
N GLU A 20 6.33 10.00 13.94
CA GLU A 20 7.14 9.06 14.70
C GLU A 20 6.28 8.23 15.65
N THR A 21 5.37 8.89 16.38
CA THR A 21 4.50 8.21 17.35
C THR A 21 3.53 7.26 16.65
N ALA A 22 2.90 7.66 15.54
CA ALA A 22 2.01 6.78 14.79
C ALA A 22 2.77 5.56 14.25
N SER A 23 3.96 5.78 13.70
CA SER A 23 4.86 4.71 13.23
C SER A 23 5.28 3.76 14.34
N ALA A 24 5.47 4.25 15.57
CA ALA A 24 5.82 3.41 16.73
C ALA A 24 4.64 2.60 17.29
N GLN A 25 3.39 3.05 17.09
CA GLN A 25 2.20 2.33 17.57
C GLN A 25 1.69 1.30 16.57
N LEU A 26 1.80 1.56 15.27
CA LEU A 26 1.30 0.67 14.21
C LEU A 26 1.77 -0.80 14.35
N PRO A 27 3.04 -1.11 14.71
CA PRO A 27 3.54 -2.47 14.91
C PRO A 27 2.65 -3.38 15.77
N LYS A 28 2.01 -2.80 16.81
CA LYS A 28 1.11 -3.52 17.73
C LYS A 28 -0.07 -4.17 17.04
N TRP A 29 -0.45 -3.68 15.86
CA TRP A 29 -1.56 -4.20 15.05
C TRP A 29 -1.08 -5.12 13.93
N LEU A 30 0.17 -4.94 13.47
CA LEU A 30 0.73 -5.65 12.32
C LEU A 30 1.22 -7.05 12.67
N GLU A 31 1.76 -7.25 13.88
CA GLU A 31 2.38 -8.53 14.30
C GLU A 31 1.41 -9.49 15.01
N VAL A 32 0.14 -9.12 15.16
CA VAL A 32 -0.88 -9.96 15.85
C VAL A 32 -1.32 -11.14 15.01
N GLN A 33 -1.36 -10.95 13.70
CA GLN A 33 -1.86 -11.94 12.73
C GLN A 33 -1.17 -11.74 11.39
N ARG A 34 -1.39 -12.67 10.47
CA ARG A 34 -0.96 -12.55 9.07
C ARG A 34 -1.55 -11.27 8.47
N THR A 35 -0.69 -10.30 8.13
CA THR A 35 -1.11 -8.94 7.82
C THR A 35 -0.39 -8.38 6.60
N ILE A 36 -1.16 -7.68 5.75
CA ILE A 36 -0.68 -6.77 4.72
C ILE A 36 -1.06 -5.35 5.19
N ALA A 37 -0.10 -4.42 5.23
CA ALA A 37 -0.36 -3.04 5.57
C ALA A 37 -0.07 -2.13 4.37
N LEU A 38 -1.05 -1.31 4.00
CA LEU A 38 -0.98 -0.30 2.95
C LEU A 38 -0.82 1.06 3.63
N ILE A 39 0.40 1.59 3.64
CA ILE A 39 0.77 2.73 4.48
C ILE A 39 1.04 3.95 3.60
N GLN A 40 0.45 5.09 3.96
CA GLN A 40 0.68 6.40 3.34
C GLN A 40 1.39 7.32 4.34
N GLU A 41 2.16 8.28 3.81
CA GLU A 41 3.02 9.22 4.54
C GLU A 41 3.77 8.60 5.74
N PRO A 42 4.60 7.56 5.52
CA PRO A 42 5.39 6.98 6.61
C PRO A 42 6.34 8.01 7.22
N TRP A 43 6.78 7.78 8.46
CA TRP A 43 7.88 8.54 9.06
C TRP A 43 9.20 8.19 8.34
N VAL A 44 9.88 9.21 7.79
CA VAL A 44 11.10 9.07 7.00
C VAL A 44 12.22 9.91 7.61
N GLY A 45 13.42 9.32 7.74
CA GLY A 45 14.64 10.02 8.13
C GLY A 45 15.85 9.46 7.38
N ALA A 46 16.73 10.34 6.89
CA ALA A 46 17.87 9.97 6.04
C ALA A 46 17.46 9.04 4.88
N CYS A 47 16.41 9.42 4.16
CA CYS A 47 15.84 8.71 3.00
C CYS A 47 15.37 7.26 3.28
N LYS A 48 15.15 6.91 4.55
CA LYS A 48 14.67 5.58 4.96
C LYS A 48 13.45 5.70 5.84
N ILE A 49 12.50 4.80 5.64
CA ILE A 49 11.35 4.65 6.54
C ILE A 49 11.84 4.21 7.92
N LYS A 50 11.32 4.85 8.96
CA LYS A 50 11.66 4.63 10.37
C LYS A 50 10.48 4.05 11.12
N GLY A 51 10.73 3.42 12.27
CA GLY A 51 9.71 2.84 13.15
C GLY A 51 9.10 1.51 12.66
N LEU A 52 9.24 1.19 11.37
CA LEU A 52 8.67 -0.03 10.75
C LEU A 52 9.72 -1.03 10.29
N ASN A 53 11.01 -0.71 10.43
CA ASN A 53 12.13 -1.48 9.91
C ASN A 53 12.54 -2.70 10.76
N ASN A 54 12.03 -2.81 11.99
CA ASN A 54 12.38 -3.90 12.93
C ASN A 54 11.26 -4.95 13.07
N LEU A 55 10.26 -4.92 12.20
CA LEU A 55 9.11 -5.83 12.26
C LEU A 55 9.45 -7.22 11.68
N LYS A 56 8.75 -8.25 12.15
CA LYS A 56 8.85 -9.64 11.65
C LYS A 56 8.17 -9.81 10.29
N GLY A 57 8.68 -9.10 9.28
CA GLY A 57 8.11 -9.08 7.94
C GLY A 57 8.99 -8.38 6.92
N LYS A 58 8.38 -8.01 5.80
CA LYS A 58 9.03 -7.29 4.70
C LYS A 58 8.38 -5.93 4.55
N LEU A 59 9.21 -4.91 4.42
CA LEU A 59 8.80 -3.54 4.15
C LEU A 59 9.24 -3.17 2.73
N PHE A 60 8.29 -2.73 1.91
CA PHE A 60 8.48 -2.41 0.51
C PHE A 60 8.15 -0.94 0.26
N TYR A 61 9.07 -0.22 -0.36
CA TYR A 61 8.94 1.19 -0.72
C TYR A 61 9.94 1.54 -1.82
N SER A 62 9.71 2.65 -2.54
CA SER A 62 10.66 3.11 -3.54
C SER A 62 11.87 3.72 -2.84
N SER A 63 13.04 3.12 -3.05
CA SER A 63 14.33 3.64 -2.57
C SER A 63 14.97 4.63 -3.55
N GLU A 64 14.37 4.82 -4.72
CA GLU A 64 14.87 5.74 -5.75
C GLU A 64 14.56 7.21 -5.45
N HIS A 65 13.79 7.46 -4.37
CA HIS A 65 13.38 8.80 -3.97
C HIS A 65 13.73 9.06 -2.51
N ASP A 66 14.20 10.28 -2.23
CA ASP A 66 14.66 10.69 -0.90
C ASP A 66 13.56 10.72 0.17
N LYS A 67 12.28 10.68 -0.23
CA LYS A 67 11.13 10.77 0.68
C LYS A 67 9.94 9.95 0.17
N PRO A 68 9.91 8.60 0.38
CA PRO A 68 8.75 7.79 0.02
C PRO A 68 7.50 8.26 0.78
N ARG A 69 6.39 8.43 0.07
CA ARG A 69 5.06 8.78 0.62
C ARG A 69 4.10 7.59 0.65
N ALA A 70 4.48 6.45 0.08
CA ALA A 70 3.74 5.20 0.21
C ALA A 70 4.69 4.03 0.46
N CYS A 71 4.25 3.08 1.28
CA CYS A 71 4.92 1.80 1.47
C CYS A 71 3.93 0.68 1.76
N ILE A 72 4.42 -0.55 1.63
CA ILE A 72 3.68 -1.76 1.96
C ILE A 72 4.48 -2.57 2.97
N TYR A 73 3.84 -3.02 4.04
CA TYR A 73 4.38 -4.05 4.92
C TYR A 73 3.64 -5.38 4.72
N THR A 74 4.35 -6.50 4.79
CA THR A 74 3.74 -7.83 4.85
C THR A 74 4.41 -8.67 5.93
N THR A 75 3.65 -9.53 6.61
CA THR A 75 4.25 -10.60 7.43
C THR A 75 5.12 -11.53 6.57
N ILE A 76 6.14 -12.15 7.16
CA ILE A 76 7.19 -12.86 6.42
C ILE A 76 6.69 -14.07 5.60
N ASP A 77 5.58 -14.67 6.02
CA ASP A 77 4.93 -15.82 5.40
C ASP A 77 4.11 -15.46 4.14
N ILE A 78 3.98 -14.16 3.85
CA ILE A 78 3.34 -13.66 2.63
C ILE A 78 4.38 -13.62 1.51
N CYS A 79 4.14 -14.42 0.46
CA CYS A 79 4.91 -14.33 -0.78
C CYS A 79 4.48 -13.10 -1.57
N ALA A 80 5.23 -12.01 -1.41
CA ALA A 80 5.05 -10.75 -2.11
C ALA A 80 6.20 -10.49 -3.09
N GLN A 81 5.86 -10.25 -4.35
CA GLN A 81 6.78 -9.89 -5.43
C GLN A 81 6.63 -8.40 -5.77
N PRO A 82 7.68 -7.58 -5.62
CA PRO A 82 7.65 -6.16 -6.02
C PRO A 82 7.37 -5.96 -7.51
N LEU A 83 6.58 -4.93 -7.83
CA LEU A 83 6.36 -4.47 -9.21
C LEU A 83 7.08 -3.14 -9.43
N THR A 84 8.40 -3.13 -9.22
CA THR A 84 9.23 -1.91 -9.12
C THR A 84 9.04 -0.93 -10.27
N ASP A 85 8.89 -1.41 -11.51
CA ASP A 85 8.74 -0.57 -12.72
C ASP A 85 7.42 0.23 -12.76
N LEU A 86 6.48 -0.12 -11.88
CA LEU A 86 5.19 0.53 -11.72
C LEU A 86 5.12 1.36 -10.42
N CYS A 87 6.18 1.35 -9.61
CA CYS A 87 6.22 2.08 -8.34
C CYS A 87 6.81 3.49 -8.53
N SER A 88 6.48 4.38 -7.62
CA SER A 88 7.03 5.74 -7.56
C SER A 88 7.18 6.17 -6.10
N ARG A 89 7.46 7.45 -5.87
CA ARG A 89 7.48 8.04 -4.52
C ARG A 89 6.13 7.87 -3.81
N ASP A 90 5.05 7.92 -4.57
CA ASP A 90 3.68 8.12 -4.06
C ASP A 90 2.83 6.86 -4.17
N MET A 91 3.35 5.83 -4.82
CA MET A 91 2.70 4.55 -4.96
C MET A 91 3.72 3.42 -4.85
N TYR A 92 3.37 2.39 -4.08
CA TYR A 92 4.09 1.13 -4.13
C TYR A 92 3.13 -0.03 -4.36
N ALA A 93 3.51 -0.99 -5.20
CA ALA A 93 2.70 -2.14 -5.55
C ALA A 93 3.50 -3.44 -5.46
N VAL A 94 2.84 -4.49 -4.97
CA VAL A 94 3.37 -5.86 -4.93
C VAL A 94 2.32 -6.84 -5.43
N ALA A 95 2.75 -7.90 -6.11
CA ALA A 95 1.91 -9.06 -6.42
C ALA A 95 2.04 -10.09 -5.28
N ILE A 96 0.92 -10.44 -4.66
CA ILE A 96 0.83 -11.38 -3.55
C ILE A 96 0.29 -12.71 -4.04
N GLN A 97 0.98 -13.80 -3.72
CA GLN A 97 0.48 -15.16 -3.91
C GLN A 97 -0.46 -15.53 -2.75
N TYR A 98 -1.74 -15.79 -3.05
CA TYR A 98 -2.73 -16.18 -2.02
C TYR A 98 -3.20 -17.63 -2.13
N THR A 99 -3.06 -18.27 -3.29
CA THR A 99 -3.16 -19.74 -3.47
C THR A 99 -2.04 -20.19 -4.40
N GLN A 100 -1.85 -21.49 -4.67
CA GLN A 100 -0.82 -21.95 -5.61
C GLN A 100 -1.00 -21.39 -7.04
N ALA A 101 -2.23 -21.11 -7.46
CA ALA A 101 -2.53 -20.69 -8.83
C ALA A 101 -2.87 -19.19 -8.96
N ARG A 102 -3.21 -18.51 -7.86
CA ARG A 102 -3.76 -17.14 -7.91
C ARG A 102 -2.90 -16.12 -7.21
N ARG A 103 -2.73 -14.99 -7.91
CA ARG A 103 -2.03 -13.79 -7.47
C ARG A 103 -3.00 -12.62 -7.42
N LEU A 104 -2.78 -11.73 -6.46
CA LEU A 104 -3.50 -10.49 -6.28
C LEU A 104 -2.48 -9.36 -6.25
N VAL A 105 -2.69 -8.28 -7.00
CA VAL A 105 -1.90 -7.07 -6.85
C VAL A 105 -2.45 -6.26 -5.67
N VAL A 106 -1.58 -5.82 -4.77
CA VAL A 106 -1.95 -4.84 -3.75
C VAL A 106 -1.10 -3.60 -3.90
N ALA A 107 -1.71 -2.43 -3.75
CA ALA A 107 -1.04 -1.15 -3.89
C ALA A 107 -1.39 -0.20 -2.74
N SER A 108 -0.37 0.47 -2.20
CA SER A 108 -0.53 1.65 -1.34
C SER A 108 -0.32 2.88 -2.18
N VAL A 109 -1.28 3.82 -2.17
CA VAL A 109 -1.27 5.02 -3.02
C VAL A 109 -1.54 6.26 -2.17
N TYR A 110 -0.65 7.23 -2.24
CA TYR A 110 -0.87 8.57 -1.70
C TYR A 110 -1.11 9.55 -2.86
N MET A 111 -2.23 10.24 -2.87
CA MET A 111 -2.53 11.26 -3.88
C MET A 111 -2.45 12.65 -3.22
N PRO A 112 -1.33 13.38 -3.36
CA PRO A 112 -1.18 14.69 -2.75
C PRO A 112 -2.25 15.68 -3.25
N GLU A 113 -2.57 16.66 -2.41
CA GLU A 113 -3.54 17.70 -2.75
C GLU A 113 -3.10 18.53 -3.96
N GLU A 114 -1.79 18.76 -4.10
CA GLU A 114 -1.21 19.64 -5.10
C GLU A 114 -1.17 19.05 -6.51
N ASP A 115 -1.24 17.72 -6.65
CA ASP A 115 -1.18 17.03 -7.95
C ASP A 115 -2.58 16.62 -8.42
N THR A 116 -2.78 16.49 -9.73
CA THR A 116 -4.06 16.04 -10.31
C THR A 116 -4.26 14.53 -10.09
N PRO A 117 -5.38 14.10 -9.47
CA PRO A 117 -5.72 12.68 -9.35
C PRO A 117 -6.47 12.17 -10.60
N PRO A 118 -6.41 10.86 -10.91
CA PRO A 118 -5.51 9.86 -10.32
C PRO A 118 -4.08 10.02 -10.83
N PRO A 119 -3.05 9.58 -10.07
CA PRO A 119 -1.67 9.61 -10.53
C PRO A 119 -1.46 8.80 -11.81
N HIS A 120 -0.58 9.27 -12.71
CA HIS A 120 -0.24 8.58 -13.96
C HIS A 120 0.21 7.13 -13.73
N ASP A 121 1.02 6.87 -12.70
CA ASP A 121 1.49 5.52 -12.39
C ASP A 121 0.36 4.59 -11.96
N LEU A 122 -0.69 5.10 -11.31
CA LEU A 122 -1.88 4.30 -11.00
C LEU A 122 -2.57 3.83 -12.30
N GLY A 123 -2.66 4.70 -13.31
CA GLY A 123 -3.15 4.32 -14.64
C GLY A 123 -2.30 3.21 -15.29
N ARG A 124 -0.96 3.30 -15.17
CA ARG A 124 -0.04 2.25 -15.64
C ARG A 124 -0.25 0.92 -14.91
N LEU A 125 -0.45 0.94 -13.60
CA LEU A 125 -0.75 -0.23 -12.79
C LEU A 125 -2.08 -0.89 -13.20
N MET A 126 -3.13 -0.10 -13.38
CA MET A 126 -4.44 -0.59 -13.82
C MET A 126 -4.35 -1.25 -15.21
N ASN A 127 -3.62 -0.63 -16.14
CA ASN A 127 -3.37 -1.22 -17.46
C ASN A 127 -2.57 -2.53 -17.39
N PHE A 128 -1.57 -2.60 -16.51
CA PHE A 128 -0.83 -3.84 -16.25
C PHE A 128 -1.75 -4.95 -15.72
N CYS A 129 -2.57 -4.67 -14.71
CA CYS A 129 -3.50 -5.64 -14.13
C CYS A 129 -4.52 -6.11 -15.17
N LYS A 130 -5.08 -5.19 -15.96
CA LYS A 130 -6.01 -5.53 -17.05
C LYS A 130 -5.39 -6.45 -18.11
N ARG A 131 -4.16 -6.17 -18.55
CA ARG A 131 -3.47 -7.00 -19.55
C ARG A 131 -3.10 -8.39 -19.03
N THR A 132 -2.78 -8.49 -17.75
CA THR A 132 -2.34 -9.73 -17.11
C THR A 132 -3.49 -10.55 -16.52
N GLY A 133 -4.70 -10.00 -16.47
CA GLY A 133 -5.85 -10.62 -15.82
C GLY A 133 -5.72 -10.72 -14.30
N LEU A 134 -4.82 -9.92 -13.69
CA LEU A 134 -4.63 -9.92 -12.25
C LEU A 134 -5.69 -9.05 -11.57
N GLU A 135 -6.26 -9.58 -10.50
CA GLU A 135 -7.09 -8.81 -9.57
C GLU A 135 -6.21 -7.78 -8.84
N VAL A 136 -6.82 -6.68 -8.39
CA VAL A 136 -6.11 -5.60 -7.72
C VAL A 136 -6.89 -5.06 -6.52
N VAL A 137 -6.19 -4.79 -5.43
CA VAL A 137 -6.68 -4.04 -4.27
C VAL A 137 -5.81 -2.79 -4.09
N ILE A 138 -6.44 -1.63 -4.01
CA ILE A 138 -5.75 -0.35 -3.80
C ILE A 138 -6.21 0.21 -2.47
N GLY A 139 -5.25 0.49 -1.58
CA GLY A 139 -5.46 1.32 -0.41
C GLY A 139 -4.92 2.70 -0.70
N THR A 140 -5.76 3.73 -0.54
CA THR A 140 -5.36 5.08 -0.90
C THR A 140 -5.83 6.12 0.08
N ASP A 141 -4.95 7.09 0.33
CA ASP A 141 -5.36 8.43 0.72
C ASP A 141 -5.41 9.28 -0.56
N SER A 142 -6.62 9.60 -1.00
CA SER A 142 -6.87 10.31 -2.27
C SER A 142 -6.88 11.83 -2.11
N ASN A 143 -6.96 12.32 -0.86
CA ASN A 143 -7.37 13.69 -0.54
C ASN A 143 -8.66 14.13 -1.29
N ALA A 144 -9.49 13.17 -1.71
CA ALA A 144 -10.73 13.41 -2.44
C ALA A 144 -11.91 13.09 -1.54
N HIS A 145 -12.93 13.95 -1.58
CA HIS A 145 -14.16 13.74 -0.85
C HIS A 145 -15.23 13.33 -1.85
N HIS A 146 -16.01 12.28 -1.55
CA HIS A 146 -17.16 11.91 -2.36
C HIS A 146 -18.15 11.07 -1.53
N PRO A 147 -19.47 11.20 -1.79
CA PRO A 147 -20.49 10.38 -1.11
C PRO A 147 -20.30 8.87 -1.25
N LEU A 148 -19.69 8.41 -2.34
CA LEU A 148 -19.41 6.98 -2.59
C LEU A 148 -18.56 6.33 -1.49
N TRP A 149 -17.69 7.10 -0.82
CA TRP A 149 -16.87 6.64 0.30
C TRP A 149 -17.18 7.36 1.61
N GLY A 150 -18.43 7.84 1.77
CA GLY A 150 -18.97 8.25 3.07
C GLY A 150 -18.84 9.73 3.42
N MET A 151 -18.49 10.60 2.47
CA MET A 151 -18.47 12.06 2.70
C MET A 151 -19.82 12.70 2.38
N GLU A 152 -20.19 13.77 3.09
CA GLU A 152 -21.47 14.46 2.85
C GLU A 152 -21.57 15.03 1.43
N LYS A 153 -20.48 15.65 0.95
CA LYS A 153 -20.40 16.32 -0.35
C LYS A 153 -19.06 16.07 -1.00
N PRO A 154 -19.00 16.04 -2.34
CA PRO A 154 -17.74 15.90 -3.03
C PRO A 154 -16.96 17.22 -3.08
N ASN A 155 -15.63 17.14 -2.93
CA ASN A 155 -14.72 18.24 -3.30
C ASN A 155 -14.40 18.17 -4.80
N GLU A 156 -13.69 19.15 -5.34
CA GLU A 156 -13.38 19.18 -6.79
C GLU A 156 -12.64 17.91 -7.26
N ARG A 157 -11.73 17.39 -6.44
CA ARG A 157 -10.99 16.15 -6.74
C ARG A 157 -11.90 14.92 -6.83
N GLY A 158 -12.89 14.81 -5.95
CA GLY A 158 -13.82 13.68 -5.95
C GLY A 158 -14.88 13.74 -7.05
N LYS A 159 -14.99 14.87 -7.77
CA LYS A 159 -15.91 15.02 -8.92
C LYS A 159 -15.27 14.63 -10.25
N LEU A 160 -13.94 14.52 -10.31
CA LEU A 160 -13.17 14.10 -11.48
C LEU A 160 -13.39 12.60 -11.76
#